data_AF-A0A0C3J0L8-F1
#
_entry.id   AF-A0A0C3J0L8-F1
#
_cell.length_a   1.000
_cell.length_b   1.000
_cell.length_c   1.000
_cell.angle_alpha   90.00
_cell.angle_beta   90.00
_cell.angle_gamma   90.00
#
_symmetry.space_group_name_H-M   'P 1'
#
loop_
_entity.id
_entity.type
_entity.pdbx_description
1 polymer ?
#
loop_
_entity_poly.entity_id
_entity_poly.type
_entity_poly.pdbx_seq_one_letter_code
_entity_poly.pdbx_strand_id
1 'polypeptide(L)'
;MSGSSVGSTRLLHSHGLTINPLDPQNPLPPPRTCKKAAVWTTEEEGALLDFLASHLSQAGNGNFKKAMWNATAAHMAHNYPLGPDNGNKTAESCEWKFKALKKSYYTITNLKSVASGFAYDDEHGVMILLDNADLWDRYVKVMYQAHKDAKLFHNSGFPHFASIELLLPSHS
;
A
#
# COMPACT_ATOMS: atom_id res chain seq x y z
N MET A 1 2.39 -60.89 -29.24
CA MET A 1 2.19 -60.34 -27.89
C MET A 1 3.27 -59.31 -27.65
N SER A 2 2.87 -58.09 -27.26
CA SER A 2 3.65 -57.04 -26.59
C SER A 2 4.89 -56.49 -27.32
N GLY A 3 5.16 -55.18 -27.35
CA GLY A 3 4.50 -54.06 -26.71
C GLY A 3 5.20 -52.76 -27.13
N SER A 4 4.42 -51.69 -27.17
CA SER A 4 4.85 -50.31 -27.44
C SER A 4 5.57 -49.71 -26.23
N SER A 5 6.52 -48.81 -26.46
CA SER A 5 6.77 -47.67 -25.55
C SER A 5 7.51 -46.56 -26.29
N VAL A 6 6.78 -45.48 -26.57
CA VAL A 6 7.29 -44.24 -27.18
C VAL A 6 7.64 -43.29 -26.03
N GLY A 7 8.90 -42.88 -25.95
CA GLY A 7 9.36 -41.83 -25.05
C GLY A 7 8.75 -40.49 -25.43
N SER A 8 8.07 -39.85 -24.48
CA SER A 8 7.42 -38.55 -24.62
C SER A 8 8.29 -37.47 -24.00
N THR A 9 8.87 -36.61 -24.85
CA THR A 9 9.53 -35.36 -24.43
C THR A 9 8.61 -34.22 -24.78
N ARG A 10 7.78 -33.81 -23.81
CA ARG A 10 6.93 -32.61 -23.90
C ARG A 10 7.81 -31.37 -23.68
N LEU A 11 8.33 -30.78 -24.75
CA LEU A 11 8.86 -29.41 -24.75
C LEU A 11 7.68 -28.45 -25.00
N LEU A 12 7.44 -27.54 -24.05
CA LEU A 12 6.51 -26.43 -24.20
C LEU A 12 7.12 -25.42 -25.17
N HIS A 13 6.82 -25.57 -26.47
CA HIS A 13 7.06 -24.53 -27.46
C HIS A 13 5.99 -23.45 -27.27
N SER A 14 6.38 -22.32 -26.69
CA SER A 14 5.60 -21.09 -26.70
C SER A 14 5.38 -20.69 -28.16
N HIS A 15 4.18 -20.95 -28.69
CA HIS A 15 3.77 -20.41 -29.98
C HIS A 15 3.70 -18.89 -29.86
N GLY A 16 4.70 -18.21 -30.43
CA GLY A 16 4.58 -16.81 -30.82
C GLY A 16 3.41 -16.70 -31.79
N LEU A 17 2.42 -15.90 -31.43
CA LEU A 17 1.36 -15.46 -32.32
C LEU A 17 2.00 -14.67 -33.46
N THR A 18 2.20 -15.32 -34.61
CA THR A 18 2.45 -14.65 -35.87
C THR A 18 1.19 -13.88 -36.24
N ILE A 19 1.13 -12.60 -35.85
CA ILE A 19 0.08 -11.68 -36.27
C ILE A 19 0.38 -11.32 -37.73
N ASN A 20 -0.38 -11.89 -38.66
CA ASN A 20 -0.41 -11.40 -40.05
C ASN A 20 -1.06 -10.00 -40.05
N PRO A 21 -0.41 -8.95 -40.58
CA PRO A 21 -0.88 -7.58 -40.43
C PRO A 21 -2.04 -7.17 -41.38
N LEU A 22 -2.78 -8.11 -41.98
CA LEU A 22 -3.79 -7.82 -43.00
C LEU A 22 -5.04 -8.73 -42.91
N ASP A 23 -5.55 -9.00 -41.71
CA ASP A 23 -6.89 -9.59 -41.54
C ASP A 23 -7.90 -8.50 -41.11
N PRO A 24 -8.83 -8.07 -41.99
CA PRO A 24 -9.84 -7.07 -41.68
C PRO A 24 -10.94 -7.53 -40.70
N GLN A 25 -10.96 -8.80 -40.28
CA GLN A 25 -12.08 -9.37 -39.52
C GLN A 25 -11.82 -9.60 -38.03
N ASN A 26 -10.67 -9.18 -37.48
CA ASN A 26 -10.44 -9.27 -36.04
C ASN A 26 -10.50 -7.88 -35.40
N PRO A 27 -11.61 -7.50 -34.72
CA PRO A 27 -11.66 -6.26 -33.97
C PRO A 27 -10.53 -6.27 -32.95
N LEU A 28 -9.66 -5.25 -32.99
CA LEU A 28 -8.69 -5.04 -31.93
C LEU A 28 -9.43 -5.05 -30.59
N PRO A 29 -8.94 -5.77 -29.57
CA PRO A 29 -9.55 -5.70 -28.25
C PRO A 29 -9.59 -4.23 -27.84
N PRO A 30 -10.71 -3.76 -27.26
CA PRO A 30 -10.85 -2.36 -26.88
C PRO A 30 -9.65 -1.97 -26.01
N PRO A 31 -9.09 -0.75 -26.19
CA PRO A 31 -8.00 -0.27 -25.36
C PRO A 31 -8.36 -0.51 -23.90
N ARG A 32 -7.52 -1.26 -23.17
CA ARG A 32 -7.71 -1.42 -21.73
C ARG A 32 -7.58 -0.03 -21.14
N THR A 33 -8.71 0.59 -20.78
CA THR A 33 -8.70 1.87 -20.08
C THR A 33 -8.05 1.60 -18.72
N CYS A 34 -6.82 2.05 -18.56
CA CYS A 34 -6.14 1.97 -17.28
C CYS A 34 -6.89 2.92 -16.33
N LYS A 35 -7.59 2.37 -15.35
CA LYS A 35 -8.32 3.18 -14.35
C LYS A 35 -7.32 4.13 -13.69
N LYS A 36 -7.64 5.43 -13.61
CA LYS A 36 -6.81 6.41 -12.91
C LYS A 36 -6.63 5.95 -11.45
N ALA A 37 -5.42 6.08 -10.91
CA ALA A 37 -5.14 5.74 -9.53
C ALA A 37 -5.79 6.78 -8.59
N ALA A 38 -6.25 6.34 -7.42
CA ALA A 38 -6.75 7.25 -6.40
C ALA A 38 -5.57 8.02 -5.77
N VAL A 39 -5.63 9.34 -5.86
CA VAL A 39 -4.79 10.28 -5.12
C VAL A 39 -5.45 10.50 -3.76
N TRP A 40 -4.61 10.48 -2.72
CA TRP A 40 -5.01 10.62 -1.32
C TRP A 40 -4.33 11.84 -0.71
N THR A 41 -5.12 12.77 -0.21
CA THR A 41 -4.62 13.87 0.62
C THR A 41 -4.55 13.45 2.09
N THR A 42 -3.82 14.21 2.91
CA THR A 42 -3.76 13.98 4.35
C THR A 42 -5.13 14.06 5.02
N GLU A 43 -6.01 14.95 4.55
CA GLU A 43 -7.38 15.08 5.05
C GLU A 43 -8.22 13.84 4.68
N GLU A 44 -8.07 13.32 3.46
CA GLU A 44 -8.76 12.10 3.02
C GLU A 44 -8.26 10.85 3.77
N GLU A 45 -6.96 10.79 4.07
CA GLU A 45 -6.38 9.75 4.92
C GLU A 45 -6.90 9.87 6.36
N GLY A 46 -7.02 11.08 6.91
CA GLY A 46 -7.64 11.33 8.21
C GLY A 46 -9.07 10.82 8.27
N ALA A 47 -9.91 11.22 7.32
CA ALA A 47 -11.31 10.79 7.26
C ALA A 47 -11.47 9.27 7.11
N LEU A 48 -10.56 8.62 6.35
CA LEU A 48 -10.51 7.16 6.28
C LEU A 48 -10.30 6.55 7.67
N LEU A 49 -9.33 7.06 8.43
CA LEU A 49 -8.97 6.53 9.75
C LEU A 49 -10.06 6.82 10.79
N ASP A 50 -10.62 8.03 10.78
CA ASP A 50 -11.71 8.42 11.69
C ASP A 50 -12.96 7.54 11.47
N PHE A 51 -13.29 7.28 10.21
CA PHE A 51 -14.39 6.37 9.89
C PHE A 51 -14.13 4.95 10.42
N LEU A 52 -12.91 4.42 10.23
CA LEU A 52 -12.55 3.11 10.77
C LEU A 52 -12.55 3.08 12.31
N ALA A 53 -12.10 4.14 12.95
CA ALA A 53 -12.03 4.25 14.41
C ALA A 53 -13.43 4.28 15.04
N SER A 54 -14.36 5.02 14.44
CA SER A 54 -15.77 5.02 14.86
C SER A 54 -16.46 3.66 14.71
N HIS A 55 -15.87 2.73 13.94
CA HIS A 55 -16.38 1.38 13.71
C HIS A 55 -15.44 0.29 14.24
N LEU A 56 -14.52 0.62 15.15
CA LEU A 56 -13.51 -0.30 15.68
C LEU A 56 -14.11 -1.54 16.33
N SER A 57 -15.29 -1.43 16.95
CA SER A 57 -16.02 -2.57 17.53
C SER A 57 -16.45 -3.63 16.52
N GLN A 58 -16.46 -3.30 15.22
CA GLN A 58 -16.76 -4.23 14.13
C GLN A 58 -15.49 -4.85 13.55
N ALA A 59 -14.30 -4.40 13.96
CA ALA A 59 -13.05 -5.07 13.64
C ALA A 59 -13.02 -6.42 14.35
N GLY A 60 -12.56 -7.45 13.61
CA GLY A 60 -12.31 -8.76 14.21
C GLY A 60 -10.95 -8.79 14.90
N ASN A 61 -10.15 -9.80 14.60
CA ASN A 61 -8.80 -10.01 15.14
C ASN A 61 -7.75 -9.04 14.54
N GLY A 62 -8.04 -7.72 14.57
CA GLY A 62 -7.17 -6.66 14.03
C GLY A 62 -7.33 -6.37 12.54
N ASN A 63 -8.35 -6.95 11.88
CA ASN A 63 -8.69 -6.69 10.48
C ASN A 63 -10.20 -6.41 10.31
N PHE A 64 -10.51 -5.50 9.39
CA PHE A 64 -11.87 -5.18 8.99
C PHE A 64 -12.37 -6.14 7.90
N LYS A 65 -13.65 -6.51 7.97
CA LYS A 65 -14.31 -7.37 6.97
C LYS A 65 -14.62 -6.58 5.69
N LYS A 66 -14.81 -7.29 4.58
CA LYS A 66 -15.21 -6.69 3.28
C LYS A 66 -16.38 -5.71 3.37
N ALA A 67 -17.38 -6.01 4.20
CA ALA A 67 -18.54 -5.14 4.41
C ALA A 67 -18.13 -3.76 4.96
N MET A 68 -17.15 -3.71 5.86
CA MET A 68 -16.63 -2.45 6.37
C MET A 68 -15.96 -1.65 5.26
N TRP A 69 -15.08 -2.27 4.46
CA TRP A 69 -14.40 -1.58 3.36
C TRP A 69 -15.37 -1.02 2.32
N ASN A 70 -16.49 -1.71 2.06
CA ASN A 70 -17.56 -1.16 1.23
C ASN A 70 -18.24 0.06 1.87
N ALA A 71 -18.53 0.01 3.17
CA ALA A 71 -19.10 1.14 3.91
C ALA A 71 -18.14 2.33 3.93
N THR A 72 -16.85 2.08 4.17
CA THR A 72 -15.79 3.08 4.11
C THR A 72 -15.70 3.71 2.73
N ALA A 73 -15.73 2.91 1.65
CA ALA A 73 -15.71 3.45 0.29
C ALA A 73 -16.93 4.33 -0.02
N ALA A 74 -18.12 3.94 0.46
CA ALA A 74 -19.31 4.76 0.34
C ALA A 74 -19.18 6.08 1.11
N HIS A 75 -18.62 6.04 2.32
CA HIS A 75 -18.32 7.23 3.12
C HIS A 75 -17.30 8.15 2.42
N MET A 76 -16.23 7.59 1.85
CA MET A 76 -15.23 8.37 1.10
C MET A 76 -15.84 9.00 -0.15
N ALA A 77 -16.64 8.25 -0.92
CA ALA A 77 -17.28 8.78 -2.12
C ALA A 77 -18.29 9.90 -1.83
N HIS A 78 -18.97 9.84 -0.67
CA HIS A 78 -19.91 10.87 -0.25
C HIS A 78 -19.21 12.17 0.15
N ASN A 79 -18.12 12.10 0.92
CA ASN A 79 -17.43 13.28 1.44
C ASN A 79 -16.34 13.83 0.50
N TYR A 80 -15.80 12.99 -0.37
CA TYR A 80 -14.72 13.34 -1.31
C TYR A 80 -15.12 12.88 -2.73
N PRO A 81 -16.07 13.59 -3.37
CA PRO A 81 -16.54 13.24 -4.69
C PRO A 81 -15.42 13.33 -5.74
N LEU A 82 -15.59 12.56 -6.81
CA LEU A 82 -14.54 12.36 -7.79
C LEU A 82 -14.17 13.66 -8.53
N GLY A 83 -12.89 14.04 -8.46
CA GLY A 83 -12.32 15.08 -9.32
C GLY A 83 -11.99 14.55 -10.72
N PRO A 84 -11.82 15.42 -11.74
CA PRO A 84 -11.53 15.03 -13.13
C PRO A 84 -10.30 14.13 -13.28
N ASP A 85 -9.35 14.26 -12.36
CA ASP A 85 -8.05 13.59 -12.37
C ASP A 85 -7.82 12.61 -11.23
N ASN A 86 -8.86 12.29 -10.46
CA ASN A 86 -8.76 11.35 -9.34
C ASN A 86 -9.44 10.01 -9.65
N GLY A 87 -8.80 8.90 -9.26
CA GLY A 87 -9.42 7.57 -9.26
C GLY A 87 -10.45 7.41 -8.14
N ASN A 88 -11.44 6.54 -8.35
CA ASN A 88 -12.44 6.23 -7.33
C ASN A 88 -11.76 5.61 -6.09
N LYS A 89 -12.08 6.12 -4.91
CA LYS A 89 -11.70 5.50 -3.62
C LYS A 89 -12.59 4.28 -3.35
N THR A 90 -12.33 3.20 -4.08
CA THR A 90 -13.03 1.92 -3.92
C THR A 90 -12.71 1.26 -2.58
N ALA A 91 -13.48 0.23 -2.22
CA ALA A 91 -13.22 -0.59 -1.03
C ALA A 91 -11.79 -1.15 -1.03
N GLU A 92 -11.33 -1.63 -2.19
CA GLU A 92 -9.96 -2.11 -2.39
C GLU A 92 -8.94 -1.00 -2.16
N SER A 93 -9.15 0.20 -2.72
CA SER A 93 -8.23 1.32 -2.52
C SER A 93 -8.17 1.78 -1.08
N CYS A 94 -9.30 1.76 -0.35
CA CYS A 94 -9.35 2.11 1.07
C CYS A 94 -8.56 1.10 1.91
N GLU A 95 -8.75 -0.20 1.65
CA GLU A 95 -8.01 -1.27 2.33
C GLU A 95 -6.50 -1.17 2.06
N TRP A 96 -6.11 -0.98 0.80
CA TRP A 96 -4.70 -0.81 0.43
C TRP A 96 -4.06 0.40 1.10
N LYS A 97 -4.79 1.53 1.14
CA LYS A 97 -4.32 2.75 1.81
C LYS A 97 -4.12 2.51 3.31
N PHE A 98 -5.09 1.90 3.99
CA PHE A 98 -4.95 1.56 5.40
C PHE A 98 -3.74 0.64 5.66
N LYS A 99 -3.50 -0.38 4.82
CA LYS A 99 -2.31 -1.24 4.93
C LYS A 99 -1.00 -0.46 4.76
N ALA A 100 -0.96 0.50 3.84
CA ALA A 100 0.21 1.36 3.65
C ALA A 100 0.47 2.27 4.86
N LEU A 101 -0.58 2.85 5.45
CA LEU A 101 -0.49 3.67 6.66
C LEU A 101 -0.03 2.82 7.86
N LYS A 102 -0.56 1.61 8.03
CA LYS A 102 -0.08 0.64 9.04
C LYS A 102 1.39 0.29 8.87
N LYS A 103 1.84 0.05 7.64
CA LYS A 103 3.26 -0.23 7.35
C LYS A 103 4.14 0.94 7.78
N SER A 104 3.70 2.16 7.49
CA SER A 104 4.39 3.41 7.86
C SER A 104 4.52 3.54 9.38
N TYR A 105 3.43 3.30 10.11
CA TYR A 105 3.44 3.25 11.58
C TYR A 105 4.49 2.28 12.12
N TYR A 106 4.51 1.01 11.67
CA TYR A 106 5.50 0.05 12.15
C TYR A 106 6.94 0.43 11.81
N THR A 107 7.16 1.04 10.64
CA THR A 107 8.47 1.60 10.28
C THR A 107 8.90 2.68 11.25
N ILE A 108 8.00 3.58 11.65
CA ILE A 108 8.27 4.64 12.63
C ILE A 108 8.46 4.07 14.03
N THR A 109 7.65 3.11 14.47
CA THR A 109 7.81 2.46 15.78
C THR A 109 9.16 1.73 15.87
N ASN A 110 9.55 1.02 14.82
CA ASN A 110 10.88 0.41 14.76
C ASN A 110 11.98 1.48 14.78
N LEU A 111 11.82 2.57 14.02
CA LEU A 111 12.75 3.69 14.07
C LEU A 111 12.87 4.26 15.50
N LYS A 112 11.76 4.58 16.17
CA LYS A 112 11.73 5.02 17.58
C LYS A 112 12.44 4.03 18.53
N SER A 113 12.38 2.71 18.26
CA SER A 113 13.03 1.70 19.12
C SER A 113 14.53 1.51 18.86
N VAL A 114 15.00 1.58 17.61
CA VAL A 114 16.44 1.47 17.30
C VAL A 114 17.18 2.80 17.49
N ALA A 115 16.45 3.91 17.38
CA ALA A 115 16.99 5.26 17.41
C ALA A 115 16.99 5.86 18.82
N SER A 116 17.43 5.13 19.86
CA SER A 116 17.52 5.66 21.23
C SER A 116 18.50 6.85 21.41
N GLY A 117 18.90 7.50 20.32
CA GLY A 117 19.61 8.79 20.26
C GLY A 117 19.04 9.81 19.27
N PHE A 118 17.96 9.55 18.53
CA PHE A 118 17.31 10.52 17.64
C PHE A 118 15.96 10.96 18.21
N ALA A 119 15.70 12.27 18.23
CA ALA A 119 14.36 12.77 18.51
C ALA A 119 13.47 12.52 17.28
N TYR A 120 12.40 11.74 17.42
CA TYR A 120 11.33 11.69 16.42
C TYR A 120 10.20 12.59 16.88
N ASP A 121 9.86 13.55 16.04
CA ASP A 121 8.74 14.45 16.21
C ASP A 121 7.65 14.02 15.22
N ASP A 122 6.40 13.89 15.66
CA ASP A 122 5.30 13.45 14.79
C ASP A 122 4.94 14.52 13.73
N GLU A 123 5.25 15.80 13.96
CA GLU A 123 5.14 16.92 13.02
C GLU A 123 6.38 17.05 12.12
N HIS A 124 7.59 16.91 12.67
CA HIS A 124 8.85 17.20 11.96
C HIS A 124 9.63 15.97 11.46
N GLY A 125 9.21 14.76 11.83
CA GLY A 125 9.87 13.49 11.50
C GLY A 125 11.12 13.23 12.36
N VAL A 126 12.10 12.49 11.81
CA VAL A 126 13.38 12.28 12.51
C VAL A 126 14.21 13.56 12.51
N MET A 127 14.43 14.13 13.69
CA MET A 127 15.43 15.17 13.89
C MET A 127 16.82 14.53 13.88
N ILE A 128 17.50 14.56 12.74
CA ILE A 128 18.91 14.17 12.63
C ILE A 128 19.75 15.35 13.14
N LEU A 129 20.16 15.30 14.41
CA LEU A 129 21.22 16.17 14.90
C LEU A 129 22.54 15.83 14.19
N LEU A 130 23.38 16.85 13.95
CA LEU A 130 24.65 16.72 13.20
C LEU A 130 25.56 15.60 13.76
N ASP A 131 25.48 15.35 15.07
CA ASP A 131 26.27 14.35 15.79
C ASP A 131 25.84 12.89 15.54
N ASN A 132 24.71 12.67 14.85
CA ASN A 132 24.16 11.33 14.58
C ASN A 132 24.05 11.00 13.06
N ALA A 133 24.71 11.78 12.21
CA ALA A 133 24.65 11.61 10.75
C ALA A 133 25.20 10.25 10.27
N ASP A 134 26.20 9.71 10.97
CA ASP A 134 26.80 8.40 10.75
C ASP A 134 25.87 7.24 11.14
N LEU A 135 25.09 7.40 12.22
CA LEU A 135 24.02 6.49 12.59
C LEU A 135 22.88 6.50 11.56
N TRP A 136 22.55 7.67 11.01
CA TRP A 136 21.57 7.80 9.93
C TRP A 136 22.05 7.11 8.65
N ASP A 137 23.30 7.31 8.23
CA ASP A 137 23.87 6.62 7.06
C ASP A 137 23.89 5.10 7.22
N ARG A 138 24.19 4.61 8.43
CA ARG A 138 24.18 3.17 8.74
C ARG A 138 22.77 2.60 8.76
N TYR A 139 21.82 3.35 9.31
CA TYR A 139 20.39 3.02 9.27
C TYR A 139 19.87 3.01 7.84
N VAL A 140 20.08 4.08 7.08
CA VAL A 140 19.77 4.21 5.65
C VAL A 140 20.35 3.05 4.87
N LYS A 141 21.60 2.64 5.11
CA LYS A 141 22.20 1.50 4.39
C LYS A 141 21.52 0.17 4.70
N VAL A 142 21.25 -0.13 5.98
CA VAL A 142 20.62 -1.39 6.40
C VAL A 142 19.13 -1.42 6.03
N MET A 143 18.42 -0.31 6.23
CA MET A 143 17.01 -0.14 5.89
C MET A 143 16.77 0.08 4.41
N TYR A 144 17.65 0.69 3.62
CA TYR A 144 17.45 0.82 2.17
C TYR A 144 17.46 -0.54 1.47
N GLN A 145 18.25 -1.49 1.98
CA GLN A 145 18.24 -2.86 1.48
C GLN A 145 16.94 -3.61 1.86
N ALA A 146 16.31 -3.30 3.00
CA ALA A 146 15.14 -4.02 3.53
C ALA A 146 13.78 -3.30 3.35
N HIS A 147 13.77 -1.98 3.23
CA HIS A 147 12.62 -1.07 3.35
C HIS A 147 12.81 0.19 2.50
N LYS A 148 12.70 0.05 1.17
CA LYS A 148 12.75 1.18 0.20
C LYS A 148 11.77 2.32 0.51
N ASP A 149 10.71 2.03 1.27
CA ASP A 149 9.64 2.97 1.62
C ASP A 149 10.02 3.93 2.76
N ALA A 150 11.10 3.66 3.50
CA ALA A 150 11.56 4.52 4.60
C ALA A 150 12.05 5.90 4.13
N LYS A 151 12.40 6.03 2.83
CA LYS A 151 12.84 7.28 2.20
C LYS A 151 11.77 8.40 2.28
N LEU A 152 10.49 8.04 2.39
CA LEU A 152 9.37 8.99 2.49
C LEU A 152 9.33 9.75 3.82
N PHE A 153 10.01 9.29 4.87
CA PHE A 153 9.92 9.88 6.21
C PHE A 153 11.15 10.72 6.61
N HIS A 154 12.07 10.94 5.68
CA HIS A 154 13.15 11.91 5.88
C HIS A 154 12.58 13.32 5.68
N ASN A 155 12.44 14.10 6.77
CA ASN A 155 11.85 15.44 6.82
C ASN A 155 10.35 15.51 6.50
N SER A 156 9.60 14.43 6.76
CA SER A 156 8.14 14.43 6.65
C SER A 156 7.57 13.67 7.84
N GLY A 157 6.85 14.40 8.70
CA GLY A 157 6.12 13.83 9.82
C GLY A 157 5.06 12.83 9.35
N PHE A 158 4.53 12.05 10.29
CA PHE A 158 3.45 11.12 10.03
C PHE A 158 2.25 11.52 10.91
N PRO A 159 1.39 12.44 10.43
CA PRO A 159 0.31 13.00 11.24
C PRO A 159 -0.73 11.96 11.68
N HIS A 160 -0.70 10.78 11.06
CA HIS A 160 -1.61 9.67 11.33
C HIS A 160 -1.08 8.66 12.35
N PHE A 161 0.05 8.91 13.02
CA PHE A 161 0.66 7.97 13.97
C PHE A 161 -0.33 7.54 15.06
N ALA A 162 -0.89 8.51 15.79
CA ALA A 162 -1.85 8.25 16.87
C ALA A 162 -3.15 7.61 16.37
N SER A 163 -3.66 8.06 15.21
CA SER A 163 -4.89 7.50 14.62
C SER A 163 -4.69 6.02 14.23
N ILE A 164 -3.52 5.65 13.70
CA ILE A 164 -3.21 4.25 13.38
C ILE A 164 -3.01 3.44 14.66
N GLU A 165 -2.31 3.97 15.66
CA GLU A 165 -2.09 3.30 16.95
C GLU A 165 -3.41 2.86 17.60
N LEU A 166 -4.40 3.75 17.60
CA LEU A 166 -5.76 3.47 18.09
C LEU A 166 -6.44 2.30 17.35
N LEU A 167 -6.14 2.13 16.07
CA LEU A 167 -6.73 1.11 15.19
C LEU A 167 -6.04 -0.25 15.27
N LEU A 168 -4.90 -0.34 15.97
CA LEU A 168 -4.18 -1.59 16.16
C LEU A 168 -4.69 -2.30 17.42
N PRO A 169 -4.80 -3.64 17.40
CA PRO A 169 -5.08 -4.37 18.62
C PRO A 169 -3.94 -4.12 19.61
N SER A 170 -4.27 -3.70 20.83
CA SER A 170 -3.30 -3.51 21.91
C SER A 170 -2.47 -4.78 22.05
N HIS A 171 -1.15 -4.69 21.92
CA HIS A 171 -0.25 -5.76 22.30
C HIS A 171 -0.33 -5.93 23.82
N SER A 172 -1.18 -6.84 24.29
CA SER A 172 -1.16 -7.35 25.66
C SER A 172 -0.03 -8.34 25.84
#